data_AF-A0A9W8R018-F1
#
_entry.id   AF-A0A9W8R018-F1
#
_cell.length_a   1.000
_cell.length_b   1.000
_cell.length_c   1.000
_cell.angle_alpha   90.00
_cell.angle_beta   90.00
_cell.angle_gamma   90.00
#
_symmetry.space_group_name_H-M   'P 1'
#
loop_
_entity.id
_entity.type
_entity.pdbx_description
1 polymer ?
#
loop_
_entity_poly.entity_id
_entity_poly.type
_entity_poly.pdbx_seq_one_letter_code
_entity_poly.pdbx_strand_id
1 'polypeptide(L)'
;MGFGCGFDIYPRLEVTPENKEAYQRFLDEIIDIYKDTYDLRGRRDDGKVLEMPTDSDHPDHFDKVNICFMVGECPHMPSNPERCDYFLRFSSKVSGRLTAPAEPYIRSVYKIAKKHFGSKVHFWDELRETDDQRQWGWYDWQQVHDTEKELRELERGKESP
;
A
#
# COMPACT_ATOMS: atom_id res chain seq x y z
N MET A 1 -9.83 -12.11 18.24
CA MET A 1 -9.83 -10.68 17.86
C MET A 1 -8.52 -10.39 17.16
N GLY A 2 -8.54 -9.55 16.13
CA GLY A 2 -7.34 -9.04 15.47
C GLY A 2 -7.46 -7.54 15.31
N PHE A 3 -6.35 -6.90 14.98
CA PHE A 3 -6.19 -5.44 15.04
C PHE A 3 -5.73 -4.90 13.70
N GLY A 4 -6.12 -3.68 13.36
CA GLY A 4 -5.57 -2.93 12.24
C GLY A 4 -4.16 -2.43 12.55
N CYS A 5 -3.25 -2.55 11.59
CA CYS A 5 -1.99 -1.81 11.63
C CYS A 5 -1.61 -1.33 10.23
N GLY A 6 -0.85 -0.25 10.19
CA GLY A 6 -0.48 0.36 8.94
C GLY A 6 0.36 1.62 9.12
N PHE A 7 0.52 2.34 8.03
CA PHE A 7 1.01 3.69 8.07
C PHE A 7 0.30 4.56 7.04
N ASP A 8 0.29 5.85 7.32
CA ASP A 8 -0.28 6.87 6.44
C ASP A 8 0.81 7.85 5.99
N ILE A 9 0.62 8.42 4.80
CA ILE A 9 1.42 9.54 4.30
C ILE A 9 0.64 10.83 4.55
N TYR A 10 1.01 11.56 5.60
CA TYR A 10 0.33 12.80 6.01
C TYR A 10 1.32 13.95 6.29
N PRO A 11 1.11 15.15 5.72
CA PRO A 11 0.09 15.48 4.72
C PRO A 11 0.30 14.74 3.40
N ARG A 12 -0.77 14.58 2.62
CA ARG A 12 -0.81 13.97 1.27
C ARG A 12 0.38 14.47 0.43
N LEU A 13 0.96 13.60 -0.38
CA LEU A 13 2.01 14.01 -1.32
C LEU A 13 1.41 14.94 -2.37
N GLU A 14 2.15 15.99 -2.71
CA GLU A 14 1.79 16.87 -3.83
C GLU A 14 2.45 16.35 -5.10
N VAL A 15 1.84 16.59 -6.26
CA VAL A 15 2.34 16.11 -7.56
C VAL A 15 3.48 17.00 -8.07
N THR A 16 4.54 17.17 -7.27
CA THR A 16 5.75 17.92 -7.63
C THR A 16 6.81 16.98 -8.24
N PRO A 17 7.75 17.49 -9.03
CA PRO A 17 8.86 16.70 -9.57
C PRO A 17 9.63 15.93 -8.49
N GLU A 18 9.87 16.55 -7.33
CA GLU A 18 10.62 15.95 -6.22
C GLU A 18 9.85 14.79 -5.58
N ASN A 19 8.54 14.93 -5.37
CA ASN A 19 7.72 13.87 -4.81
C ASN A 19 7.55 12.71 -5.79
N LYS A 20 7.40 13.00 -7.09
CA LYS A 20 7.37 11.97 -8.14
C LYS A 20 8.67 11.18 -8.18
N GLU A 21 9.81 11.86 -8.12
CA GLU A 21 11.12 11.20 -8.12
C GLU A 21 11.33 10.38 -6.84
N ALA A 22 11.00 10.93 -5.67
CA ALA A 22 11.06 10.20 -4.41
C ALA A 22 10.13 8.98 -4.40
N TYR A 23 8.93 9.12 -4.96
CA TYR A 23 7.97 8.02 -5.08
C TYR A 23 8.46 6.95 -6.06
N GLN A 24 9.04 7.33 -7.20
CA GLN A 24 9.66 6.37 -8.12
C GLN A 24 10.75 5.56 -7.44
N ARG A 25 11.67 6.22 -6.72
CA ARG A 25 12.73 5.54 -5.95
C ARG A 25 12.17 4.63 -4.86
N PHE A 26 11.07 5.03 -4.21
CA PHE A 26 10.34 4.21 -3.26
C PHE A 26 9.75 2.95 -3.91
N LEU A 27 9.11 3.08 -5.08
CA LEU A 27 8.60 1.94 -5.84
C LEU A 27 9.74 1.02 -6.29
N ASP A 28 10.82 1.56 -6.83
CA ASP A 28 11.97 0.80 -7.31
C ASP A 28 12.58 -0.06 -6.18
N GLU A 29 12.73 0.51 -4.99
CA GLU A 29 13.24 -0.21 -3.82
C GLU A 29 12.27 -1.30 -3.34
N ILE A 30 10.96 -1.05 -3.36
CA ILE A 30 9.95 -2.08 -3.06
C ILE A 30 10.03 -3.23 -4.08
N ILE A 31 10.04 -2.90 -5.37
CA ILE A 31 10.08 -3.90 -6.43
C ILE A 31 11.37 -4.71 -6.31
N ASP A 32 12.52 -4.07 -6.12
CA ASP A 32 13.79 -4.77 -6.02
C ASP A 32 13.83 -5.75 -4.83
N ILE A 33 13.27 -5.36 -3.68
CA ILE A 33 13.22 -6.20 -2.48
C ILE A 33 12.22 -7.37 -2.65
N TYR A 34 11.05 -7.13 -3.24
CA TYR A 34 9.93 -8.08 -3.15
C TYR A 34 9.57 -8.81 -4.45
N LYS A 35 10.11 -8.44 -5.62
CA LYS A 35 9.80 -9.06 -6.92
C LYS A 35 9.95 -10.59 -6.93
N ASP A 36 10.95 -11.10 -6.21
CA ASP A 36 11.29 -12.53 -6.11
C ASP A 36 11.01 -13.09 -4.71
N THR A 37 10.15 -12.43 -3.92
CA THR A 37 9.75 -12.90 -2.59
C THR A 37 8.51 -13.78 -2.68
N TYR A 38 8.60 -14.96 -2.05
CA TYR A 38 7.53 -15.94 -1.99
C TYR A 38 7.18 -16.29 -0.54
N ASP A 39 5.88 -16.31 -0.22
CA ASP A 39 5.33 -16.68 1.08
C ASP A 39 4.05 -17.52 0.88
N LEU A 40 4.14 -18.82 1.20
CA LEU A 40 3.02 -19.77 1.10
C LEU A 40 1.86 -19.48 2.06
N ARG A 41 2.01 -18.50 2.96
CA ARG A 41 0.94 -18.00 3.82
C ARG A 41 0.23 -16.79 3.21
N GLY A 42 0.68 -16.32 2.05
CA GLY A 42 0.03 -15.29 1.25
C GLY A 42 -1.26 -15.78 0.59
N ARG A 43 -1.84 -14.93 -0.25
CA ARG A 43 -3.12 -15.18 -0.92
C ARG A 43 -2.99 -15.94 -2.24
N ARG A 44 -1.81 -15.92 -2.87
CA ARG A 44 -1.57 -16.58 -4.15
C ARG A 44 -1.11 -18.01 -3.93
N ASP A 45 -1.58 -18.92 -4.78
CA ASP A 45 -1.19 -20.34 -4.76
C ASP A 45 0.29 -20.54 -5.10
N ASP A 46 0.84 -19.68 -5.97
CA ASP A 46 2.27 -19.66 -6.31
C ASP A 46 3.14 -19.05 -5.19
N GLY A 47 2.51 -18.50 -4.15
CA GLY A 47 3.16 -17.83 -3.02
C GLY A 47 3.78 -16.47 -3.36
N LYS A 48 3.69 -15.95 -4.59
CA LYS A 48 4.31 -14.68 -4.97
C LYS A 48 3.72 -13.54 -4.12
N VAL A 49 4.57 -12.78 -3.45
CA VAL A 49 4.13 -11.72 -2.52
C VAL A 49 3.78 -10.44 -3.27
N LEU A 50 4.53 -10.07 -4.30
CA LEU A 50 4.31 -8.81 -5.03
C LEU A 50 3.57 -9.08 -6.34
N GLU A 51 2.42 -8.43 -6.51
CA GLU A 51 1.67 -8.42 -7.75
C GLU A 51 1.80 -7.05 -8.41
N MET A 52 2.28 -7.06 -9.66
CA MET A 52 2.41 -5.85 -10.48
C MET A 52 1.17 -5.67 -11.34
N PRO A 53 0.76 -4.43 -11.65
CA PRO A 53 -0.41 -4.20 -12.49
C PRO A 53 -0.26 -4.70 -13.93
N THR A 54 0.95 -5.03 -14.37
CA THR A 54 1.25 -5.64 -15.67
C THR A 54 1.28 -7.18 -15.67
N ASP A 55 1.03 -7.83 -14.52
CA ASP A 55 0.99 -9.30 -14.41
C ASP A 55 -0.33 -9.85 -15.01
N SER A 56 -0.64 -9.44 -16.25
CA SER A 56 -1.94 -9.39 -16.93
C SER A 56 -2.60 -10.72 -17.28
N ASP A 57 -1.99 -11.85 -16.95
CA ASP A 57 -2.48 -13.17 -17.34
C ASP A 57 -3.24 -13.90 -16.20
N HIS A 58 -3.34 -13.29 -15.01
CA HIS A 58 -4.14 -13.86 -13.93
C HIS A 58 -5.62 -13.47 -14.07
N PRO A 59 -6.57 -14.43 -14.18
CA PRO A 59 -7.99 -14.13 -14.37
C PRO A 59 -8.61 -13.37 -13.18
N ASP A 60 -8.00 -13.47 -12.00
CA ASP A 60 -8.37 -12.70 -10.80
C ASP A 60 -7.57 -11.40 -10.64
N HIS A 61 -7.16 -10.73 -11.73
CA HIS A 61 -6.36 -9.50 -11.68
C HIS A 61 -7.03 -8.45 -10.76
N PHE A 62 -6.51 -8.29 -9.54
CA PHE A 62 -7.20 -7.56 -8.47
C PHE A 62 -7.14 -6.05 -8.68
N ASP A 63 -6.07 -5.56 -9.31
CA ASP A 63 -5.87 -4.13 -9.53
C ASP A 63 -4.92 -3.89 -10.72
N LYS A 64 -5.36 -3.10 -11.71
CA LYS A 64 -4.52 -2.71 -12.87
C LYS A 64 -3.77 -1.39 -12.65
N VAL A 65 -3.96 -0.76 -11.50
CA VAL A 65 -3.41 0.58 -11.21
C VAL A 65 -2.41 0.51 -10.06
N ASN A 66 -2.59 -0.43 -9.14
CA ASN A 66 -1.76 -0.54 -7.94
C ASN A 66 -0.75 -1.68 -8.03
N ILE A 67 0.36 -1.51 -7.30
CA ILE A 67 1.20 -2.63 -6.85
C ILE A 67 0.57 -3.17 -5.58
N CYS A 68 0.31 -4.48 -5.55
CA CYS A 68 -0.39 -5.13 -4.45
C CYS A 68 0.54 -6.13 -3.74
N PHE A 69 0.53 -6.10 -2.41
CA PHE A 69 1.16 -7.15 -1.60
C PHE A 69 0.14 -8.24 -1.32
N MET A 70 0.31 -9.43 -1.88
CA MET A 70 -0.63 -10.55 -1.83
C MET A 70 -0.59 -11.30 -0.49
N VAL A 71 -0.70 -10.56 0.60
CA VAL A 71 -0.71 -11.00 1.99
C VAL A 71 -1.78 -10.21 2.75
N GLY A 72 -2.33 -10.76 3.83
CA GLY A 72 -3.32 -10.03 4.63
C GLY A 72 -4.55 -9.62 3.84
N GLU A 73 -4.87 -8.34 3.85
CA GLU A 73 -5.97 -7.70 3.11
C GLU A 73 -5.50 -7.02 1.83
N CYS A 74 -4.37 -7.45 1.29
CA CYS A 74 -3.77 -6.88 0.07
C CYS A 74 -3.44 -5.38 0.19
N PRO A 75 -2.60 -4.97 1.15
CA PRO A 75 -2.15 -3.59 1.21
C PRO A 75 -1.43 -3.23 -0.10
N HIS A 76 -1.68 -2.03 -0.61
CA HIS A 76 -1.32 -1.67 -1.96
C HIS A 76 -0.94 -0.19 -2.07
N MET A 77 -0.36 0.19 -3.20
CA MET A 77 0.01 1.57 -3.50
C MET A 77 -0.04 1.83 -5.01
N PRO A 78 -0.29 3.08 -5.45
CA PRO A 78 -0.26 3.46 -6.86
C PRO A 78 1.05 3.03 -7.53
N SER A 79 0.96 2.36 -8.67
CA SER A 79 2.14 1.93 -9.43
C SER A 79 2.79 3.05 -10.26
N ASN A 80 2.10 4.18 -10.40
CA ASN A 80 2.52 5.30 -11.22
C ASN A 80 2.96 6.49 -10.35
N PRO A 81 4.20 7.00 -10.47
CA PRO A 81 4.65 8.18 -9.73
C PRO A 81 3.83 9.45 -10.00
N GLU A 82 3.20 9.56 -11.16
CA GLU A 82 2.27 10.65 -11.50
C GLU A 82 1.00 10.64 -10.62
N ARG A 83 0.80 9.58 -9.83
CA ARG A 83 -0.31 9.36 -8.90
C ARG A 83 0.14 9.25 -7.45
N CYS A 84 1.34 9.74 -7.12
CA CYS A 84 1.86 9.70 -5.76
C CYS A 84 0.95 10.39 -4.73
N ASP A 85 0.13 11.35 -5.16
CA ASP A 85 -0.89 12.03 -4.34
C ASP A 85 -2.06 11.12 -3.93
N TYR A 86 -2.26 10.00 -4.62
CA TYR A 86 -3.26 9.00 -4.26
C TYR A 86 -2.75 7.98 -3.21
N PHE A 87 -1.45 8.00 -2.87
CA PHE A 87 -0.91 7.09 -1.86
C PHE A 87 -1.17 7.63 -0.44
N LEU A 88 -2.29 7.24 0.15
CA LEU A 88 -2.67 7.70 1.50
C LEU A 88 -2.25 6.74 2.61
N ARG A 89 -2.48 5.45 2.40
CA ARG A 89 -2.42 4.43 3.44
C ARG A 89 -1.89 3.12 2.89
N PHE A 90 -1.08 2.44 3.69
CA PHE A 90 -0.71 1.05 3.48
C PHE A 90 -0.96 0.28 4.77
N SER A 91 -1.96 -0.60 4.77
CA SER A 91 -2.45 -1.22 6.00
C SER A 91 -3.14 -2.55 5.76
N SER A 92 -3.15 -3.38 6.80
CA SER A 92 -3.99 -4.57 6.83
C SER A 92 -4.37 -4.90 8.27
N LYS A 93 -5.52 -5.54 8.45
CA LYS A 93 -5.88 -6.23 9.67
C LYS A 93 -4.96 -7.41 9.92
N VAL A 94 -4.37 -7.48 11.10
CA VAL A 94 -3.52 -8.55 11.60
C VAL A 94 -4.37 -9.46 12.50
N SER A 95 -4.82 -10.59 11.95
CA SER A 95 -5.73 -11.51 12.64
C SER A 95 -5.56 -12.96 12.17
N GLY A 96 -5.38 -13.87 13.13
CA GLY A 96 -5.36 -15.31 12.85
C GLY A 96 -4.31 -15.72 11.80
N ARG A 97 -4.46 -16.91 11.20
CA ARG A 97 -3.47 -17.43 10.25
C ARG A 97 -3.45 -16.68 8.92
N LEU A 98 -4.61 -16.20 8.45
CA LEU A 98 -4.75 -15.65 7.10
C LEU A 98 -4.12 -14.28 6.95
N THR A 99 -4.24 -13.40 7.95
CA THR A 99 -3.78 -12.02 7.81
C THR A 99 -2.66 -11.60 8.75
N ALA A 100 -2.29 -12.43 9.73
CA ALA A 100 -1.07 -12.21 10.51
C ALA A 100 0.21 -12.07 9.67
N PRO A 101 0.39 -12.77 8.53
CA PRO A 101 1.60 -12.61 7.72
C PRO A 101 1.82 -11.20 7.18
N ALA A 102 0.83 -10.30 7.18
CA ALA A 102 0.98 -8.95 6.65
C ALA A 102 1.83 -8.02 7.52
N GLU A 103 1.87 -8.23 8.85
CA GLU A 103 2.52 -7.30 9.77
C GLU A 103 4.03 -7.08 9.46
N PRO A 104 4.83 -8.13 9.22
CA PRO A 104 6.24 -7.94 8.84
C PRO A 104 6.42 -7.12 7.56
N TYR A 105 5.55 -7.31 6.55
CA TYR A 105 5.60 -6.55 5.31
C TYR A 105 5.22 -5.09 5.55
N ILE A 106 4.16 -4.81 6.31
CA ILE A 106 3.76 -3.45 6.68
C ILE A 106 4.92 -2.73 7.39
N ARG A 107 5.57 -3.38 8.38
CA ARG A 107 6.70 -2.80 9.10
C ARG A 107 7.92 -2.56 8.21
N SER A 108 8.17 -3.43 7.24
CA SER A 108 9.29 -3.30 6.32
C SER A 108 9.04 -2.18 5.30
N VAL A 109 7.87 -2.18 4.65
CA VAL A 109 7.45 -1.12 3.73
C VAL A 109 7.39 0.23 4.43
N TYR A 110 6.93 0.29 5.69
CA TYR A 110 6.98 1.50 6.51
C TYR A 110 8.40 2.08 6.63
N LYS A 111 9.43 1.25 6.85
CA LYS A 111 10.82 1.71 6.94
C LYS A 111 11.30 2.30 5.61
N ILE A 112 10.94 1.65 4.50
CA ILE A 112 11.27 2.14 3.15
C ILE A 112 10.55 3.48 2.90
N ALA A 113 9.25 3.57 3.21
CA ALA A 113 8.49 4.81 3.10
C ALA A 113 9.12 5.91 3.97
N LYS A 114 9.53 5.61 5.20
CA LYS A 114 10.16 6.58 6.13
C LYS A 114 11.49 7.10 5.58
N LYS A 115 12.26 6.26 4.90
CA LYS A 115 13.51 6.64 4.23
C LYS A 115 13.27 7.66 3.11
N HIS A 116 12.20 7.50 2.32
CA HIS A 116 11.92 8.35 1.15
C HIS A 116 11.07 9.59 1.46
N PHE A 117 10.09 9.49 2.36
CA PHE A 117 9.12 10.56 2.65
C PHE A 117 9.30 11.19 4.05
N GLY A 118 10.25 10.68 4.84
CA GLY A 118 10.68 11.29 6.08
C GLY A 118 9.56 11.47 7.11
N SER A 119 9.41 12.69 7.63
CA SER A 119 8.45 13.01 8.70
C SER A 119 6.97 12.84 8.28
N LYS A 120 6.67 12.76 6.97
CA LYS A 120 5.30 12.56 6.47
C LYS A 120 4.74 11.16 6.73
N VAL A 121 5.57 10.17 7.05
CA VAL A 121 5.11 8.78 7.27
C VAL A 121 4.78 8.55 8.73
N HIS A 122 3.53 8.19 9.01
CA HIS A 122 3.01 8.00 10.36
C HIS A 122 2.49 6.58 10.53
N PHE A 123 3.17 5.79 11.36
CA PHE A 123 2.75 4.43 11.69
C PHE A 123 1.64 4.48 12.73
N TRP A 124 0.66 3.58 12.61
CA TRP A 124 -0.44 3.41 13.54
C TRP A 124 -0.75 1.92 13.75
N ASP A 125 -1.31 1.61 14.92
CA ASP A 125 -1.63 0.27 15.38
C ASP A 125 -2.77 0.38 16.39
N GLU A 126 -3.88 -0.30 16.12
CA GLU A 126 -5.09 -0.23 16.95
C GLU A 126 -4.88 -0.74 18.38
N LEU A 127 -3.86 -1.57 18.64
CA LEU A 127 -3.53 -2.05 19.98
C LEU A 127 -2.73 -1.03 20.80
N ARG A 128 -2.14 -0.02 20.16
CA ARG A 128 -1.43 1.05 20.87
C ARG A 128 -2.43 2.12 21.26
N GLU A 129 -2.73 2.19 22.55
CA GLU A 129 -3.44 3.33 23.12
C GLU A 129 -2.61 4.59 22.93
N THR A 130 -3.18 5.58 22.23
CA THR A 130 -2.62 6.94 22.15
C THR A 130 -3.64 7.94 22.65
N ASP A 131 -3.17 8.99 23.34
CA ASP A 131 -4.05 10.05 23.87
C ASP A 131 -4.70 10.91 22.77
N ASP A 132 -4.30 10.74 21.51
CA ASP A 132 -4.64 11.62 20.38
C ASP A 132 -5.45 10.94 19.27
N GLN A 133 -6.04 9.76 19.51
CA GLN A 133 -6.82 8.97 18.53
C GLN A 133 -6.06 8.56 17.26
N ARG A 134 -4.77 8.91 17.14
CA ARG A 134 -3.94 8.57 15.97
C ARG A 134 -3.57 7.09 15.90
N GLN A 135 -4.00 6.29 16.88
CA GLN A 135 -3.96 4.84 16.83
C GLN A 135 -4.71 4.24 15.63
N TRP A 136 -5.64 4.98 14.99
CA TRP A 136 -6.37 4.57 13.78
C TRP A 136 -5.87 5.23 12.48
N GLY A 137 -4.76 5.97 12.56
CA GLY A 137 -4.18 6.73 11.45
C GLY A 137 -4.74 8.16 11.30
N TRP A 138 -4.30 8.84 10.24
CA TRP A 138 -4.58 10.24 9.94
C TRP A 138 -5.73 10.45 8.97
N TYR A 139 -6.08 9.41 8.21
CA TYR A 139 -7.23 9.39 7.32
C TYR A 139 -8.33 8.48 7.89
N ASP A 140 -9.57 8.89 7.75
CA ASP A 140 -10.69 7.97 7.93
C ASP A 140 -10.80 6.99 6.74
N TRP A 141 -11.53 5.90 6.93
CA TRP A 141 -11.69 4.89 5.88
C TRP A 141 -12.45 5.39 4.66
N GLN A 142 -13.33 6.39 4.82
CA GLN A 142 -14.06 6.95 3.70
C GLN A 142 -13.11 7.69 2.75
N GLN A 143 -12.22 8.54 3.30
CA GLN A 143 -11.20 9.24 2.53
C GLN A 143 -10.28 8.28 1.76
N VAL A 144 -9.88 7.17 2.40
CA VAL A 144 -9.03 6.14 1.78
C VAL A 144 -9.76 5.49 0.60
N HIS A 145 -10.97 4.97 0.83
CA HIS A 145 -11.74 4.28 -0.22
C HIS A 145 -12.15 5.20 -1.37
N ASP A 146 -12.53 6.45 -1.08
CA ASP A 146 -12.88 7.43 -2.10
C ASP A 146 -11.66 7.74 -2.97
N THR A 147 -10.48 7.90 -2.36
CA THR A 147 -9.23 8.15 -3.11
C THR A 147 -8.83 6.96 -3.98
N GLU A 148 -8.92 5.72 -3.46
CA GLU A 148 -8.67 4.51 -4.25
C GLU A 148 -9.65 4.37 -5.43
N LYS A 149 -10.93 4.68 -5.20
CA LYS A 149 -11.95 4.64 -6.23
C LYS A 149 -11.69 5.69 -7.32
N GLU A 150 -11.41 6.93 -6.93
CA GLU A 150 -11.09 8.02 -7.86
C GLU A 150 -9.90 7.65 -8.75
N LEU A 151 -8.83 7.07 -8.19
CA LEU A 151 -7.67 6.62 -8.95
C LEU A 151 -8.05 5.58 -10.01
N ARG A 152 -8.84 4.57 -9.63
CA ARG A 152 -9.30 3.52 -10.55
C ARG A 152 -10.18 4.06 -11.66
N GLU A 153 -11.05 5.02 -11.36
CA GLU A 153 -11.90 5.67 -12.37
C GLU A 153 -11.08 6.54 -13.33
N LEU A 154 -10.10 7.28 -12.80
CA LEU A 154 -9.22 8.15 -13.57
C LEU A 154 -8.36 7.37 -14.57
N GLU A 155 -7.79 6.22 -14.18
CA GLU A 155 -6.98 5.42 -15.10
C GLU A 155 -7.83 4.62 -16.09
N ARG A 156 -9.01 4.12 -15.70
CA ARG A 156 -9.95 3.47 -16.65
C ARG A 156 -10.44 4.44 -17.73
N GLY A 157 -10.64 5.71 -17.38
CA GLY A 157 -11.06 6.75 -18.32
C GLY A 157 -10.04 7.03 -19.44
N LYS A 158 -8.76 6.66 -19.25
CA LYS A 158 -7.71 6.79 -20.27
C LYS A 158 -7.66 5.61 -21.26
N GLU A 159 -8.33 4.50 -20.96
CA GLU A 159 -8.37 3.30 -21.82
C GLU A 159 -9.53 3.34 -22.85
N SER A 160 -10.31 4.43 -22.92
CA SER A 160 -11.37 4.61 -23.94
C SER A 160 -10.81 5.34 -25.19
N PRO A 161 -10.90 4.74 -26.40
CA PRO A 161 -10.46 5.36 -27.66
C PRO A 161 -11.26 6.61 -28.05
#